data_AF-A0A8W8L7P1-F1
#
_entry.id   AF-A0A8W8L7P1-F1
#
_cell.length_a   1.000
_cell.length_b   1.000
_cell.length_c   1.000
_cell.angle_alpha   90.00
_cell.angle_beta   90.00
_cell.angle_gamma   90.00
#
_symmetry.space_group_name_H-M   'P 1'
#
loop_
_entity.id
_entity.type
_entity.pdbx_description
1 polymer ?
#
loop_
_entity_poly.entity_id
_entity_poly.type
_entity_poly.pdbx_seq_one_letter_code
_entity_poly.pdbx_strand_id
1 'polypeptide(L)'
;MGSSKLNLPAHNLPQWPPVSEVTPPPPPPPPPTQFHFLSKPPTIPQPPAPPPVPQTNKSHSKKLRTLHWSKLNKSQVKSSFWKHASDRKNDINKDLIMEHFSIVEENQPTKTAEQTFAGTKLLLDATRARNLGIILTGLKAEGARHIREVINSVTEDEFFPAEKLTTIRRYQPTSDDIELFKLYSDKKSTLDPVDRFMCELCEIEYIGTRLDLILLLWDFPRQLRCTHESLEELSQACSDLKTNTYLVQLMEYILAVGNVMNSSHKTHGFPLTSLRMFMDMRGKTTDFTFSHFLVVMLEEKDPEIIKWTGTMDSVIRCKDINIKALVTEVEVLKSDLTKLKKNLKHLKSKIKKPNEMETDFLHKAQHKLVEFENSMNSLEKESTNIQTTYRHLLEYFGEVSSLPSNELFSVLSDFAVKFRKATEDIDRKKRYQTLRHF
;
A
#
# COMPACT_ATOMS: atom_id res chain seq x y z
N MET A 1 48.49 -20.15 60.57
CA MET A 1 47.13 -20.21 61.16
C MET A 1 46.75 -18.81 61.59
N GLY A 2 45.56 -18.32 61.20
CA GLY A 2 45.03 -17.04 61.69
C GLY A 2 44.50 -16.12 60.58
N SER A 3 43.39 -16.51 59.96
CA SER A 3 42.58 -15.65 59.08
C SER A 3 42.02 -14.46 59.87
N SER A 4 41.95 -13.28 59.26
CA SER A 4 41.12 -12.18 59.76
C SER A 4 40.55 -11.37 58.59
N LYS A 5 39.34 -11.75 58.18
CA LYS A 5 38.44 -10.97 57.33
C LYS A 5 37.75 -9.92 58.20
N LEU A 6 37.84 -8.65 57.81
CA LEU A 6 37.01 -7.57 58.34
C LEU A 6 35.66 -7.54 57.63
N ASN A 7 34.62 -7.23 58.40
CA ASN A 7 33.21 -7.46 58.15
C ASN A 7 32.45 -6.11 58.19
N LEU A 8 31.21 -6.12 57.67
CA LEU A 8 30.08 -5.15 57.78
C LEU A 8 29.81 -4.24 56.56
N PRO A 9 28.54 -3.82 56.33
CA PRO A 9 27.28 -4.54 56.50
C PRO A 9 26.32 -4.42 55.29
N ALA A 10 25.45 -5.43 55.12
CA ALA A 10 24.39 -5.47 54.11
C ALA A 10 23.16 -4.67 54.58
N HIS A 11 22.58 -3.85 53.69
CA HIS A 11 21.28 -3.21 53.89
C HIS A 11 20.21 -3.83 52.96
N ASN A 12 19.12 -4.20 53.62
CA ASN A 12 17.86 -4.83 53.18
C ASN A 12 17.25 -4.41 51.83
N LEU A 13 16.85 -5.42 51.05
CA LEU A 13 15.79 -5.34 50.02
C LEU A 13 14.52 -6.06 50.54
N PRO A 14 13.31 -5.50 50.36
CA PRO A 14 12.06 -6.17 50.75
C PRO A 14 11.58 -7.16 49.67
N GLN A 15 11.36 -8.42 50.08
CA GLN A 15 10.77 -9.49 49.28
C GLN A 15 9.24 -9.44 49.32
N TRP A 16 8.58 -9.70 48.18
CA TRP A 16 7.13 -9.84 48.07
C TRP A 16 6.71 -11.33 48.13
N PRO A 17 5.57 -11.67 48.78
CA PRO A 17 5.10 -13.05 48.91
C PRO A 17 4.36 -13.57 47.65
N PRO A 18 4.35 -14.89 47.41
CA PRO A 18 3.68 -15.52 46.27
C PRO A 18 2.16 -15.68 46.52
N VAL A 19 1.34 -15.47 45.50
CA VAL A 19 -0.12 -15.67 45.56
C VAL A 19 -0.53 -16.86 44.68
N SER A 20 -1.20 -17.82 45.32
CA SER A 20 -1.68 -19.10 44.81
C SER A 20 -2.87 -19.01 43.85
N GLU A 21 -2.94 -19.97 42.93
CA GLU A 21 -4.07 -20.27 42.05
C GLU A 21 -5.31 -20.76 42.82
N VAL A 22 -6.49 -20.22 42.49
CA VAL A 22 -7.81 -20.79 42.86
C VAL A 22 -8.77 -20.64 41.69
N THR A 23 -9.47 -21.74 41.38
CA THR A 23 -10.39 -21.99 40.26
C THR A 23 -11.74 -21.25 40.36
N PRO A 24 -12.50 -21.10 39.24
CA PRO A 24 -13.73 -20.30 39.20
C PRO A 24 -15.01 -21.06 39.65
N PRO A 25 -15.99 -20.37 40.27
CA PRO A 25 -17.33 -20.93 40.55
C PRO A 25 -18.31 -20.84 39.35
N PRO A 26 -19.38 -21.67 39.33
CA PRO A 26 -20.27 -21.93 38.19
C PRO A 26 -21.36 -20.85 37.94
N PRO A 27 -22.03 -20.86 36.75
CA PRO A 27 -22.97 -19.82 36.32
C PRO A 27 -24.40 -19.94 36.92
N PRO A 28 -25.14 -18.82 37.05
CA PRO A 28 -26.54 -18.80 37.49
C PRO A 28 -27.57 -19.14 36.38
N PRO A 29 -28.78 -19.64 36.74
CA PRO A 29 -29.81 -20.16 35.82
C PRO A 29 -30.69 -19.07 35.14
N PRO A 30 -31.38 -19.39 34.03
CA PRO A 30 -32.21 -18.45 33.27
C PRO A 30 -33.63 -18.25 33.86
N PRO A 31 -34.23 -17.05 33.74
CA PRO A 31 -35.64 -16.81 34.09
C PRO A 31 -36.63 -17.22 32.97
N PRO A 32 -37.92 -17.46 33.30
CA PRO A 32 -38.85 -18.28 32.52
C PRO A 32 -39.66 -17.52 31.45
N THR A 33 -39.95 -18.23 30.36
CA THR A 33 -40.92 -17.89 29.31
C THR A 33 -42.35 -17.78 29.84
N GLN A 34 -43.06 -16.71 29.48
CA GLN A 34 -44.53 -16.65 29.54
C GLN A 34 -45.11 -16.62 28.12
N PHE A 35 -45.90 -17.65 27.82
CA PHE A 35 -46.79 -17.74 26.67
C PHE A 35 -48.08 -16.99 26.99
N HIS A 36 -48.56 -16.16 26.05
CA HIS A 36 -49.99 -15.92 25.90
C HIS A 36 -50.41 -15.97 24.43
N PHE A 37 -51.58 -16.58 24.27
CA PHE A 37 -52.18 -17.15 23.09
C PHE A 37 -53.14 -16.18 22.36
N LEU A 38 -53.29 -16.41 21.05
CA LEU A 38 -54.51 -16.26 20.21
C LEU A 38 -55.12 -14.87 19.98
N SER A 39 -55.22 -14.45 18.70
CA SER A 39 -56.49 -14.49 17.91
C SER A 39 -56.45 -13.67 16.61
N LYS A 40 -57.37 -14.06 15.72
CA LYS A 40 -57.55 -13.80 14.27
C LYS A 40 -57.77 -12.33 13.80
N PRO A 41 -57.68 -12.07 12.47
CA PRO A 41 -57.64 -10.72 11.87
C PRO A 41 -59.03 -10.15 11.53
N PRO A 42 -59.19 -8.81 11.48
CA PRO A 42 -60.34 -8.18 10.83
C PRO A 42 -59.98 -7.33 9.60
N THR A 43 -60.62 -7.71 8.49
CA THR A 43 -61.29 -6.90 7.44
C THR A 43 -60.80 -5.48 7.07
N ILE A 44 -60.57 -5.35 5.75
CA ILE A 44 -60.35 -4.12 4.98
C ILE A 44 -61.67 -3.33 4.84
N PRO A 45 -61.69 -2.01 5.10
CA PRO A 45 -62.66 -1.09 4.50
C PRO A 45 -62.07 -0.41 3.25
N GLN A 46 -62.81 -0.43 2.14
CA GLN A 46 -62.54 0.39 0.95
C GLN A 46 -62.92 1.88 1.20
N PRO A 47 -62.37 2.82 0.41
CA PRO A 47 -62.05 4.17 0.85
C PRO A 47 -63.21 5.19 0.66
N PRO A 48 -63.29 6.25 1.51
CA PRO A 48 -64.02 7.45 1.17
C PRO A 48 -63.27 8.29 0.11
N ALA A 49 -64.02 8.89 -0.81
CA ALA A 49 -63.47 9.72 -1.89
C ALA A 49 -62.71 10.95 -1.37
N PRO A 50 -61.55 11.31 -1.96
CA PRO A 50 -60.82 12.51 -1.55
C PRO A 50 -61.56 13.79 -1.99
N PRO A 51 -61.54 14.85 -1.15
CA PRO A 51 -62.07 16.17 -1.50
C PRO A 51 -61.24 16.85 -2.60
N PRO A 52 -61.76 17.92 -3.26
CA PRO A 52 -61.12 18.53 -4.41
C PRO A 52 -59.74 19.09 -4.01
N VAL A 53 -58.71 18.69 -4.75
CA VAL A 53 -57.35 19.19 -4.56
C VAL A 53 -57.32 20.68 -4.93
N PRO A 54 -56.89 21.59 -4.04
CA PRO A 54 -56.62 22.97 -4.43
C PRO A 54 -55.47 22.96 -5.44
N GLN A 55 -55.62 23.68 -6.56
CA GLN A 55 -54.54 23.94 -7.49
C GLN A 55 -53.43 24.71 -6.76
N THR A 56 -52.47 23.98 -6.18
CA THR A 56 -51.23 24.58 -5.71
C THR A 56 -50.32 24.74 -6.92
N ASN A 57 -50.11 25.99 -7.30
CA ASN A 57 -49.06 26.42 -8.23
C ASN A 57 -47.81 25.57 -8.08
N LYS A 58 -47.40 24.89 -9.16
CA LYS A 58 -46.10 24.22 -9.25
C LYS A 58 -45.00 25.30 -9.21
N SER A 59 -44.58 25.66 -8.00
CA SER A 59 -43.30 26.31 -7.80
C SER A 59 -42.22 25.38 -8.36
N HIS A 60 -41.48 25.85 -9.34
CA HIS A 60 -40.34 25.14 -9.92
C HIS A 60 -39.22 25.14 -8.88
N SER A 61 -39.30 24.21 -7.93
CA SER A 61 -38.23 23.99 -6.96
C SER A 61 -37.02 23.45 -7.70
N LYS A 62 -35.96 24.26 -7.82
CA LYS A 62 -34.66 23.85 -8.35
C LYS A 62 -34.20 22.55 -7.64
N LYS A 63 -33.91 21.49 -8.39
CA LYS A 63 -33.43 20.21 -7.82
C LYS A 63 -31.94 20.32 -7.48
N LEU A 64 -31.54 19.86 -6.30
CA LEU A 64 -30.13 19.82 -5.89
C LEU A 64 -29.43 18.57 -6.43
N ARG A 65 -28.11 18.67 -6.63
CA ARG A 65 -27.26 17.49 -6.89
C ARG A 65 -27.23 16.58 -5.65
N THR A 66 -27.38 15.27 -5.86
CA THR A 66 -27.37 14.28 -4.79
C THR A 66 -25.93 13.88 -4.42
N LEU A 67 -25.61 13.87 -3.12
CA LEU A 67 -24.36 13.32 -2.62
C LEU A 67 -24.49 11.80 -2.43
N HIS A 68 -23.64 11.03 -3.10
CA HIS A 68 -23.64 9.55 -3.04
C HIS A 68 -22.68 9.04 -1.97
N TRP A 69 -23.10 9.06 -0.71
CA TRP A 69 -22.33 8.55 0.42
C TRP A 69 -22.54 7.05 0.69
N SER A 70 -21.52 6.41 1.25
CA SER A 70 -21.63 5.08 1.88
C SER A 70 -22.17 5.24 3.30
N LYS A 71 -23.23 4.50 3.63
CA LYS A 71 -23.93 4.65 4.93
C LYS A 71 -23.33 3.74 5.99
N LEU A 72 -23.12 4.28 7.20
CA LEU A 72 -22.80 3.47 8.39
C LEU A 72 -24.04 2.73 8.88
N ASN A 73 -23.85 1.52 9.42
CA ASN A 73 -24.92 0.79 10.09
C ASN A 73 -25.17 1.32 11.51
N LYS A 74 -26.31 0.96 12.10
CA LYS A 74 -26.73 1.47 13.43
C LYS A 74 -25.73 1.17 14.56
N SER A 75 -24.98 0.07 14.46
CA SER A 75 -23.96 -0.30 15.45
C SER A 75 -22.75 0.62 15.35
N GLN A 76 -22.26 0.84 14.12
CA GLN A 76 -21.13 1.73 13.82
C GLN A 76 -21.41 3.19 14.20
N VAL A 77 -22.66 3.65 14.07
CA VAL A 77 -23.05 5.00 14.53
C VAL A 77 -22.98 5.11 16.05
N LYS A 78 -23.44 4.09 16.80
CA LYS A 78 -23.45 4.10 18.27
C LYS A 78 -22.05 4.09 18.90
N SER A 79 -21.06 3.51 18.22
CA SER A 79 -19.67 3.43 18.70
C SER A 79 -18.77 4.54 18.17
N SER A 80 -19.27 5.41 17.30
CA SER A 80 -18.49 6.51 16.70
C SER A 80 -18.93 7.86 17.24
N PHE A 81 -18.15 8.89 16.92
CA PHE A 81 -18.48 10.27 17.28
C PHE A 81 -19.85 10.72 16.73
N TRP A 82 -20.35 10.08 15.67
CA TRP A 82 -21.67 10.35 15.08
C TRP A 82 -22.82 10.18 16.07
N LYS A 83 -22.68 9.36 17.12
CA LYS A 83 -23.65 9.26 18.21
C LYS A 83 -23.90 10.59 18.92
N HIS A 84 -22.88 11.46 18.98
CA HIS A 84 -22.91 12.74 19.69
C HIS A 84 -22.81 13.93 18.72
N ALA A 85 -22.90 13.69 17.41
CA ALA A 85 -22.89 14.76 16.41
C ALA A 85 -24.19 15.57 16.48
N SER A 86 -24.07 16.90 16.53
CA SER A 86 -25.23 17.81 16.50
C SER A 86 -25.76 17.98 15.08
N ASP A 87 -27.08 18.03 14.91
CA ASP A 87 -27.70 18.35 13.62
C ASP A 87 -27.54 19.84 13.33
N ARG A 88 -26.67 20.16 12.37
CA ARG A 88 -26.38 21.53 11.94
C ARG A 88 -27.21 21.98 10.73
N LYS A 89 -28.27 21.25 10.37
CA LYS A 89 -29.12 21.59 9.21
C LYS A 89 -29.66 23.03 9.24
N ASN A 90 -29.88 23.60 10.43
CA ASN A 90 -30.38 24.95 10.61
C ASN A 90 -29.28 26.03 10.51
N ASP A 91 -28.01 25.65 10.68
CA ASP A 91 -26.85 26.56 10.50
C ASP A 91 -26.54 26.79 9.01
N ILE A 92 -27.16 26.00 8.13
CA ILE A 92 -26.86 25.94 6.70
C ILE A 92 -27.80 26.87 5.92
N ASN A 93 -27.21 27.78 5.15
CA ASN A 93 -27.94 28.61 4.20
C ASN A 93 -28.40 27.77 3.00
N LYS A 94 -29.67 27.37 3.02
CA LYS A 94 -30.29 26.55 1.96
C LYS A 94 -30.36 27.26 0.62
N ASP A 95 -30.51 28.59 0.62
CA ASP A 95 -30.59 29.38 -0.61
C ASP A 95 -29.24 29.44 -1.31
N LEU A 96 -28.15 29.58 -0.55
CA LEU A 96 -26.78 29.49 -1.07
C LEU A 96 -26.47 28.08 -1.62
N ILE A 97 -26.97 27.04 -0.96
CA ILE A 97 -26.85 25.67 -1.49
C ILE A 97 -27.66 25.51 -2.78
N MET A 98 -28.88 26.05 -2.83
CA MET A 98 -29.69 26.05 -4.05
C MET A 98 -29.04 26.89 -5.15
N GLU A 99 -28.35 27.98 -4.84
CA GLU A 99 -27.67 28.80 -5.83
C GLU A 99 -26.50 28.04 -6.48
N HIS A 100 -25.62 27.45 -5.67
CA HIS A 100 -24.38 26.85 -6.16
C HIS A 100 -24.50 25.37 -6.55
N PHE A 101 -25.45 24.63 -5.98
CA PHE A 101 -25.56 23.18 -6.16
C PHE A 101 -26.92 22.75 -6.71
N SER A 102 -27.78 23.69 -7.11
CA SER A 102 -28.91 23.32 -7.94
C SER A 102 -28.45 22.88 -9.31
N ILE A 103 -29.20 21.93 -9.86
CA ILE A 103 -29.17 21.58 -11.25
C ILE A 103 -29.90 22.73 -11.94
N VAL A 104 -29.13 23.55 -12.67
CA VAL A 104 -29.71 24.47 -13.64
C VAL A 104 -30.40 23.59 -14.67
N GLU A 105 -31.73 23.59 -14.69
CA GLU A 105 -32.47 23.18 -15.88
C GLU A 105 -32.16 24.27 -16.90
N GLU A 106 -31.03 24.10 -17.59
CA GLU A 106 -30.73 24.87 -18.77
C GLU A 106 -31.90 24.58 -19.70
N ASN A 107 -32.71 25.61 -19.99
CA ASN A 107 -33.62 25.57 -21.13
C ASN A 107 -32.73 25.22 -22.31
N GLN A 108 -32.70 23.94 -22.66
CA GLN A 108 -32.15 23.50 -23.92
C GLN A 108 -32.80 24.42 -24.95
N PRO A 109 -32.01 25.09 -25.81
CA PRO A 109 -32.60 25.64 -27.02
C PRO A 109 -33.31 24.45 -27.65
N THR A 110 -34.59 24.63 -28.01
CA THR A 110 -35.39 23.66 -28.75
C THR A 110 -34.54 22.95 -29.79
N LYS A 111 -34.02 21.81 -29.36
CA LYS A 111 -33.36 20.78 -30.11
C LYS A 111 -33.91 19.54 -29.45
N THR A 112 -35.03 19.11 -30.00
CA THR A 112 -35.31 17.72 -30.28
C THR A 112 -33.99 17.02 -30.61
N ALA A 113 -33.38 16.52 -29.55
CA ALA A 113 -32.36 15.50 -29.51
C ALA A 113 -32.14 15.27 -28.00
N GLU A 114 -32.91 14.44 -27.30
CA GLU A 114 -32.68 13.00 -27.46
C GLU A 114 -31.41 12.79 -28.28
N GLN A 115 -30.23 12.79 -27.65
CA GLN A 115 -29.09 12.13 -28.28
C GLN A 115 -29.39 10.63 -28.30
N THR A 116 -30.44 10.27 -29.03
CA THR A 116 -30.47 9.16 -29.95
C THR A 116 -29.24 9.29 -30.84
N PHE A 117 -28.15 8.63 -30.46
CA PHE A 117 -27.34 7.99 -31.47
C PHE A 117 -28.22 6.88 -32.06
N ALA A 118 -28.99 7.21 -33.09
CA ALA A 118 -29.92 6.30 -33.78
C ALA A 118 -31.03 5.65 -32.92
N GLY A 119 -32.05 6.41 -32.53
CA GLY A 119 -33.40 5.91 -32.23
C GLY A 119 -33.60 5.00 -30.99
N THR A 120 -32.58 4.63 -30.22
CA THR A 120 -32.74 3.73 -29.07
C THR A 120 -32.58 4.43 -27.73
N LYS A 121 -33.56 4.21 -26.84
CA LYS A 121 -33.51 4.61 -25.42
C LYS A 121 -32.37 3.85 -24.73
N LEU A 122 -31.42 4.58 -24.13
CA LEU A 122 -30.36 4.01 -23.30
C LEU A 122 -30.95 3.19 -22.14
N LEU A 123 -30.48 1.96 -21.99
CA LEU A 123 -30.90 1.01 -20.94
C LEU A 123 -30.12 1.24 -19.65
N LEU A 124 -28.84 1.61 -19.76
CA LEU A 124 -27.97 1.93 -18.63
C LEU A 124 -28.26 3.31 -18.04
N ASP A 125 -27.96 3.49 -16.74
CA ASP A 125 -27.96 4.83 -16.16
C ASP A 125 -26.84 5.69 -16.73
N ALA A 126 -27.06 7.02 -16.72
CA ALA A 126 -26.18 7.99 -17.36
C ALA A 126 -24.73 7.96 -16.83
N THR A 127 -24.50 7.60 -15.57
CA THR A 127 -23.14 7.58 -15.00
C THR A 127 -22.37 6.37 -15.51
N ARG A 128 -22.99 5.19 -15.47
CA ARG A 128 -22.40 3.95 -16.00
C ARG A 128 -22.19 4.07 -17.50
N ALA A 129 -23.20 4.55 -18.23
CA ALA A 129 -23.13 4.74 -19.66
C ALA A 129 -21.97 5.68 -20.06
N ARG A 130 -21.81 6.81 -19.34
CA ARG A 130 -20.71 7.74 -19.60
C ARG A 130 -19.34 7.09 -19.38
N ASN A 131 -19.13 6.39 -18.25
CA ASN A 131 -17.83 5.82 -17.92
C ASN A 131 -17.46 4.64 -18.84
N LEU A 132 -18.43 3.79 -19.19
CA LEU A 132 -18.25 2.74 -20.19
C LEU A 132 -18.06 3.32 -21.60
N GLY A 133 -18.73 4.44 -21.92
CA GLY A 133 -18.52 5.20 -23.14
C GLY A 133 -17.08 5.72 -23.27
N ILE A 134 -16.48 6.22 -22.19
CA ILE A 134 -15.06 6.63 -22.18
C ILE A 134 -14.16 5.43 -22.51
N ILE A 135 -14.38 4.26 -21.87
CA ILE A 135 -13.64 3.03 -22.19
C ILE A 135 -13.81 2.72 -23.68
N LEU A 136 -15.04 2.70 -24.19
CA LEU A 136 -15.36 2.37 -25.57
C LEU A 136 -14.68 3.31 -26.57
N THR A 137 -14.62 4.62 -26.29
CA THR A 137 -13.87 5.57 -27.14
C THR A 137 -12.38 5.24 -27.21
N GLY A 138 -11.81 4.71 -26.13
CA GLY A 138 -10.41 4.28 -26.05
C GLY A 138 -10.10 2.93 -26.72
N LEU A 139 -11.10 2.26 -27.31
CA LEU A 139 -10.96 0.92 -27.94
C LEU A 139 -11.06 0.93 -29.47
N LYS A 140 -11.37 2.09 -30.09
CA LYS A 140 -11.57 2.22 -31.54
C LYS A 140 -12.49 1.11 -32.10
N ALA A 141 -12.34 0.73 -33.37
CA ALA A 141 -13.26 -0.14 -34.11
C ALA A 141 -13.28 -1.62 -33.66
N GLU A 142 -12.45 -2.04 -32.71
CA GLU A 142 -12.32 -3.46 -32.30
C GLU A 142 -13.28 -3.87 -31.16
N GLY A 143 -14.02 -2.91 -30.57
CA GLY A 143 -15.22 -3.15 -29.75
C GLY A 143 -15.04 -4.13 -28.57
N ALA A 144 -16.09 -4.85 -28.15
CA ALA A 144 -15.97 -5.85 -27.08
C ALA A 144 -15.34 -7.17 -27.53
N ARG A 145 -15.13 -7.39 -28.83
CA ARG A 145 -14.40 -8.57 -29.30
C ARG A 145 -12.98 -8.56 -28.75
N HIS A 146 -12.28 -7.43 -28.89
CA HIS A 146 -10.96 -7.25 -28.32
C HIS A 146 -10.98 -7.38 -26.80
N ILE A 147 -12.00 -6.88 -26.10
CA ILE A 147 -12.12 -7.09 -24.65
C ILE A 147 -12.30 -8.56 -24.27
N ARG A 148 -13.11 -9.31 -25.02
CA ARG A 148 -13.25 -10.74 -24.79
C ARG A 148 -11.91 -11.45 -24.99
N GLU A 149 -11.15 -11.08 -26.01
CA GLU A 149 -9.81 -11.62 -26.25
C GLU A 149 -8.86 -11.26 -25.09
N VAL A 150 -8.83 -10.00 -24.65
CA VAL A 150 -8.02 -9.52 -23.51
C VAL A 150 -8.40 -10.22 -22.20
N ILE A 151 -9.69 -10.34 -21.87
CA ILE A 151 -10.16 -10.99 -20.64
C ILE A 151 -9.91 -12.51 -20.65
N ASN A 152 -9.73 -13.09 -21.84
CA ASN A 152 -9.31 -14.48 -22.03
C ASN A 152 -7.82 -14.63 -22.36
N SER A 153 -7.02 -13.58 -22.20
CA SER A 153 -5.56 -13.62 -22.34
C SER A 153 -4.89 -13.59 -20.97
N VAL A 154 -3.80 -14.33 -20.83
CA VAL A 154 -2.93 -14.26 -19.65
C VAL A 154 -1.80 -13.25 -19.79
N THR A 155 -1.53 -12.83 -21.02
CA THR A 155 -0.45 -11.88 -21.35
C THR A 155 -1.03 -10.48 -21.36
N GLU A 156 -0.30 -9.53 -20.76
CA GLU A 156 -0.64 -8.12 -20.81
C GLU A 156 -0.67 -7.64 -22.26
N ASP A 157 -1.73 -6.91 -22.60
CA ASP A 157 -1.89 -6.30 -23.91
C ASP A 157 -1.44 -4.85 -23.84
N GLU A 158 -0.41 -4.50 -24.62
CA GLU A 158 0.18 -3.16 -24.64
C GLU A 158 -0.84 -2.06 -25.03
N PHE A 159 -1.89 -2.41 -25.78
CA PHE A 159 -2.95 -1.49 -26.21
C PHE A 159 -4.13 -1.43 -25.22
N PHE A 160 -4.14 -2.33 -24.23
CA PHE A 160 -5.15 -2.42 -23.20
C PHE A 160 -4.53 -2.37 -21.79
N PRO A 161 -4.18 -1.19 -21.26
CA PRO A 161 -3.56 -1.08 -19.95
C PRO A 161 -4.49 -1.50 -18.80
N ALA A 162 -3.90 -1.93 -17.67
CA ALA A 162 -4.61 -2.37 -16.47
C ALA A 162 -5.65 -1.38 -15.91
N GLU A 163 -5.46 -0.07 -16.14
CA GLU A 163 -6.41 0.98 -15.76
C GLU A 163 -7.78 0.82 -16.45
N LYS A 164 -7.79 0.43 -17.73
CA LYS A 164 -9.02 0.13 -18.47
C LYS A 164 -9.71 -1.10 -17.87
N LEU A 165 -8.96 -2.15 -17.53
CA LEU A 165 -9.50 -3.35 -16.88
C LEU A 165 -10.08 -3.06 -15.50
N THR A 166 -9.43 -2.18 -14.72
CA THR A 166 -9.92 -1.75 -13.41
C THR A 166 -11.23 -0.97 -13.54
N THR A 167 -11.35 -0.16 -14.59
CA THR A 167 -12.59 0.56 -14.89
C THR A 167 -13.71 -0.40 -15.29
N ILE A 168 -13.44 -1.39 -16.16
CA ILE A 168 -14.41 -2.45 -16.49
C ILE A 168 -14.78 -3.23 -15.23
N ARG A 169 -13.82 -3.56 -14.37
CA ARG A 169 -14.07 -4.29 -13.12
C ARG A 169 -14.98 -3.54 -12.16
N ARG A 170 -14.87 -2.21 -12.12
CA ARG A 170 -15.74 -1.32 -11.33
C ARG A 170 -17.16 -1.25 -11.88
N TYR A 171 -17.33 -1.28 -13.20
CA TYR A 171 -18.62 -1.11 -13.89
C TYR A 171 -19.15 -2.40 -14.54
N GLN A 172 -18.61 -3.55 -14.15
CA GLN A 172 -18.94 -4.86 -14.71
C GLN A 172 -20.46 -5.14 -14.64
N PRO A 173 -20.96 -6.06 -15.50
CA PRO A 173 -22.32 -6.56 -15.40
C PRO A 173 -22.69 -7.05 -14.00
N THR A 174 -23.82 -6.56 -13.51
CA THR A 174 -24.52 -7.08 -12.34
C THR A 174 -25.48 -8.20 -12.75
N SER A 175 -26.02 -8.94 -11.78
CA SER A 175 -27.04 -9.97 -12.05
C SER A 175 -28.25 -9.38 -12.78
N ASP A 176 -28.69 -8.19 -12.38
CA ASP A 176 -29.83 -7.49 -13.00
C ASP A 176 -29.51 -7.10 -14.45
N ASP A 177 -28.30 -6.63 -14.73
CA ASP A 177 -27.87 -6.32 -16.11
C ASP A 177 -27.85 -7.57 -16.98
N ILE A 178 -27.36 -8.69 -16.45
CA ILE A 178 -27.32 -9.95 -17.19
C ILE A 178 -28.73 -10.41 -17.55
N GLU A 179 -29.69 -10.29 -16.64
CA GLU A 179 -31.10 -10.61 -16.92
C GLU A 179 -31.72 -9.64 -17.93
N LEU A 180 -31.46 -8.35 -17.79
CA LEU A 180 -31.96 -7.32 -18.70
C LEU A 180 -31.42 -7.51 -20.13
N PHE A 181 -30.10 -7.61 -20.28
CA PHE A 181 -29.45 -7.67 -21.59
C PHE A 181 -29.61 -9.02 -22.29
N LYS A 182 -29.95 -10.10 -21.56
CA LYS A 182 -30.38 -11.37 -22.18
C LYS A 182 -31.61 -11.19 -23.09
N LEU A 183 -32.51 -10.27 -22.78
CA LEU A 183 -33.69 -9.99 -23.61
C LEU A 183 -33.34 -9.33 -24.95
N TYR A 184 -32.12 -8.81 -25.09
CA TYR A 184 -31.63 -8.08 -26.25
C TYR A 184 -30.48 -8.80 -26.98
N SER A 185 -30.15 -10.06 -26.62
CA SER A 185 -29.07 -10.84 -27.22
C SER A 185 -29.18 -10.94 -28.74
N ASP A 186 -30.41 -11.04 -29.26
CA ASP A 186 -30.70 -11.20 -30.68
C ASP A 186 -30.88 -9.85 -31.41
N LYS A 187 -30.89 -8.75 -30.66
CA LYS A 187 -31.17 -7.39 -31.16
C LYS A 187 -30.04 -6.41 -30.85
N LYS A 188 -28.81 -6.89 -30.68
CA LYS A 188 -27.62 -6.05 -30.36
C LYS A 188 -27.40 -4.90 -31.34
N SER A 189 -27.70 -5.10 -32.62
CA SER A 189 -27.55 -4.08 -33.66
C SER A 189 -28.48 -2.88 -33.49
N THR A 190 -29.59 -3.06 -32.76
CA THR A 190 -30.53 -1.97 -32.47
C THR A 190 -30.16 -1.18 -31.22
N LEU A 191 -29.24 -1.67 -30.39
CA LEU A 191 -28.80 -1.00 -29.17
C LEU A 191 -27.82 0.14 -29.46
N ASP A 192 -27.83 1.15 -28.59
CA ASP A 192 -26.80 2.18 -28.49
C ASP A 192 -25.41 1.52 -28.31
N PRO A 193 -24.31 2.10 -28.85
CA PRO A 193 -22.98 1.52 -28.73
C PRO A 193 -22.57 1.12 -27.31
N VAL A 194 -22.97 1.89 -26.29
CA VAL A 194 -22.61 1.61 -24.90
C VAL A 194 -23.44 0.46 -24.32
N ASP A 195 -24.73 0.39 -24.66
CA ASP A 195 -25.60 -0.71 -24.26
C ASP A 195 -25.24 -2.01 -24.99
N ARG A 196 -24.84 -1.92 -26.27
CA ARG A 196 -24.27 -3.04 -27.02
C ARG A 196 -23.00 -3.54 -26.35
N PHE A 197 -22.12 -2.63 -25.97
CA PHE A 197 -20.89 -2.95 -25.26
C PHE A 197 -21.18 -3.69 -23.94
N MET A 198 -22.13 -3.20 -23.16
CA MET A 198 -22.59 -3.88 -21.93
C MET A 198 -23.19 -5.25 -22.20
N CYS A 199 -24.01 -5.38 -23.25
CA CYS A 199 -24.57 -6.66 -23.67
C CYS A 199 -23.47 -7.68 -24.01
N GLU A 200 -22.39 -7.25 -24.66
CA GLU A 200 -21.23 -8.11 -24.98
C GLU A 200 -20.44 -8.50 -23.74
N LEU A 201 -20.32 -7.61 -22.73
CA LEU A 201 -19.74 -7.95 -21.43
C LEU A 201 -20.58 -8.99 -20.67
N CYS A 202 -21.92 -8.91 -20.74
CA CYS A 202 -22.83 -9.87 -20.11
C CYS A 202 -22.65 -11.31 -20.65
N GLU A 203 -22.13 -11.46 -21.86
CA GLU A 203 -21.86 -12.76 -22.48
C GLU A 203 -20.51 -13.36 -22.07
N ILE A 204 -19.70 -12.65 -21.28
CA ILE A 204 -18.47 -13.18 -20.72
C ILE A 204 -18.82 -13.87 -19.40
N GLU A 205 -18.83 -15.20 -19.42
CA GLU A 205 -19.12 -15.97 -18.22
C GLU A 205 -18.10 -15.69 -17.11
N TYR A 206 -18.61 -15.43 -15.90
CA TYR A 206 -17.80 -15.14 -14.72
C TYR A 206 -16.84 -13.96 -14.90
N ILE A 207 -17.25 -12.93 -15.66
CA ILE A 207 -16.44 -11.75 -15.98
C ILE A 207 -15.72 -11.15 -14.77
N GLY A 208 -16.38 -11.03 -13.60
CA GLY A 208 -15.73 -10.49 -12.41
C GLY A 208 -14.56 -11.32 -11.91
N THR A 209 -14.72 -12.65 -11.85
CA THR A 209 -13.64 -13.56 -11.48
C THR A 209 -12.51 -13.52 -12.50
N ARG A 210 -12.84 -13.42 -13.80
CA ARG A 210 -11.83 -13.33 -14.88
C ARG A 210 -11.04 -12.02 -14.79
N LEU A 211 -11.72 -10.90 -14.60
CA LEU A 211 -11.11 -9.58 -14.40
C LEU A 211 -10.21 -9.56 -13.16
N ASP A 212 -10.67 -10.10 -12.03
CA ASP A 212 -9.86 -10.22 -10.81
C ASP A 212 -8.61 -11.09 -11.04
N LEU A 213 -8.71 -12.12 -11.88
CA LEU A 213 -7.61 -13.02 -12.19
C LEU A 213 -6.58 -12.36 -13.12
N ILE A 214 -7.00 -11.74 -14.22
CA ILE A 214 -6.08 -11.09 -15.17
C ILE A 214 -5.38 -9.87 -14.56
N LEU A 215 -6.10 -9.06 -13.75
CA LEU A 215 -5.50 -7.91 -13.07
C LEU A 215 -4.35 -8.35 -12.17
N LEU A 216 -4.51 -9.48 -11.46
CA LEU A 216 -3.45 -10.07 -10.66
C LEU A 216 -2.36 -10.68 -11.56
N LEU A 217 -2.71 -11.45 -12.60
CA LEU A 217 -1.71 -12.06 -13.50
C LEU A 217 -0.77 -11.03 -14.14
N TRP A 218 -1.29 -9.85 -14.48
CA TRP A 218 -0.53 -8.80 -15.16
C TRP A 218 0.34 -8.00 -14.19
N ASP A 219 -0.18 -7.68 -12.99
CA ASP A 219 0.56 -6.87 -12.02
C ASP A 219 1.63 -7.68 -11.26
N PHE A 220 1.35 -8.96 -10.99
CA PHE A 220 2.18 -9.81 -10.13
C PHE A 220 3.66 -9.92 -10.57
N PRO A 221 4.00 -10.12 -11.86
CA PRO A 221 5.39 -10.19 -12.29
C PRO A 221 6.18 -8.92 -11.97
N ARG A 222 5.56 -7.75 -12.14
CA ARG A 222 6.19 -6.46 -11.88
C ARG A 222 6.48 -6.30 -10.40
N GLN A 223 5.48 -6.53 -9.55
CA GLN A 223 5.64 -6.40 -8.10
C GLN A 223 6.67 -7.40 -7.55
N LEU A 224 6.65 -8.65 -8.06
CA LEU A 224 7.64 -9.67 -7.69
C LEU A 224 9.06 -9.23 -8.05
N ARG A 225 9.27 -8.73 -9.27
CA ARG A 225 10.58 -8.24 -9.72
C ARG A 225 11.08 -7.07 -8.87
N CYS A 226 10.25 -6.04 -8.65
CA CYS A 226 10.65 -4.87 -7.86
C CYS A 226 10.99 -5.23 -6.40
N THR A 227 10.23 -6.17 -5.82
CA THR A 227 10.49 -6.67 -4.46
C THR A 227 11.81 -7.45 -4.41
N HIS A 228 12.06 -8.32 -5.40
CA HIS A 228 13.30 -9.08 -5.52
C HIS A 228 14.52 -8.17 -5.67
N GLU A 229 14.47 -7.21 -6.59
CA GLU A 229 15.55 -6.22 -6.80
C GLU A 229 15.88 -5.48 -5.50
N SER A 230 14.85 -5.08 -4.73
CA SER A 230 15.04 -4.40 -3.44
C SER A 230 15.71 -5.32 -2.40
N LEU A 231 15.38 -6.62 -2.37
CA LEU A 231 16.02 -7.61 -1.49
C LEU A 231 17.49 -7.85 -1.87
N GLU A 232 17.80 -7.88 -3.17
CA GLU A 232 19.16 -8.00 -3.68
C GLU A 232 20.01 -6.79 -3.32
N GLU A 233 19.49 -5.57 -3.50
CA GLU A 233 20.19 -4.34 -3.13
C GLU A 233 20.52 -4.31 -1.63
N LEU A 234 19.56 -4.68 -0.78
CA LEU A 234 19.75 -4.78 0.67
C LEU A 234 20.78 -5.84 1.05
N SER A 235 20.77 -6.99 0.37
CA SER A 235 21.75 -8.05 0.58
C SER A 235 23.16 -7.58 0.24
N GLN A 236 23.31 -6.87 -0.89
CA GLN A 236 24.57 -6.27 -1.29
C GLN A 236 25.02 -5.21 -0.28
N ALA A 237 24.13 -4.32 0.17
CA ALA A 237 24.45 -3.29 1.17
C ALA A 237 24.91 -3.88 2.50
N CYS A 238 24.27 -4.95 2.97
CA CYS A 238 24.69 -5.65 4.18
C CYS A 238 26.07 -6.32 4.01
N SER A 239 26.32 -6.93 2.84
CA SER A 239 27.61 -7.55 2.51
C SER A 239 28.73 -6.52 2.44
N ASP A 240 28.51 -5.43 1.70
CA ASP A 240 29.48 -4.34 1.55
C ASP A 240 29.80 -3.73 2.91
N LEU A 241 28.79 -3.48 3.75
CA LEU A 241 29.02 -2.93 5.08
C LEU A 241 29.84 -3.89 5.96
N LYS A 242 29.51 -5.18 5.97
CA LYS A 242 30.18 -6.18 6.79
C LYS A 242 31.64 -6.42 6.37
N THR A 243 31.92 -6.30 5.08
CA THR A 243 33.25 -6.57 4.51
C THR A 243 34.12 -5.32 4.38
N ASN A 244 33.59 -4.13 4.68
CA ASN A 244 34.33 -2.87 4.63
C ASN A 244 35.33 -2.75 5.79
N THR A 245 36.53 -3.30 5.59
CA THR A 245 37.62 -3.25 6.58
C THR A 245 38.14 -1.84 6.82
N TYR A 246 38.04 -0.93 5.84
CA TYR A 246 38.43 0.47 6.02
C TYR A 246 37.46 1.22 6.94
N LEU A 247 36.16 0.94 6.87
CA LEU A 247 35.18 1.49 7.81
C LEU A 247 35.48 1.04 9.25
N VAL A 248 35.82 -0.23 9.44
CA VAL A 248 36.18 -0.76 10.77
C VAL A 248 37.39 -0.02 11.34
N GLN A 249 38.46 0.15 10.55
CA GLN A 249 39.64 0.90 10.99
C GLN A 249 39.33 2.39 11.22
N LEU A 250 38.50 3.01 10.38
CA LEU A 250 38.02 4.37 10.62
C LEU A 250 37.30 4.50 11.97
N MET A 251 36.48 3.53 12.33
CA MET A 251 35.79 3.49 13.63
C MET A 251 36.78 3.37 14.80
N GLU A 252 37.88 2.62 14.64
CA GLU A 252 38.96 2.54 15.63
C GLU A 252 39.65 3.90 15.82
N TYR A 253 39.94 4.62 14.74
CA TYR A 253 40.47 5.99 14.81
C TYR A 253 39.49 6.95 15.51
N ILE A 254 38.21 6.89 15.17
CA ILE A 254 37.18 7.72 15.81
C ILE A 254 37.09 7.41 17.32
N LEU A 255 37.18 6.13 17.71
CA LEU A 255 37.20 5.72 19.12
C LEU A 255 38.43 6.31 19.84
N ALA A 256 39.61 6.21 19.24
CA ALA A 256 40.84 6.76 19.81
C ALA A 256 40.74 8.28 20.00
N VAL A 257 40.24 9.00 19.00
CA VAL A 257 40.01 10.45 19.08
C VAL A 257 39.02 10.80 20.17
N GLY A 258 37.87 10.10 20.22
CA GLY A 258 36.86 10.30 21.25
C GLY A 258 37.41 10.09 22.67
N ASN A 259 38.23 9.06 22.87
CA ASN A 259 38.87 8.78 24.16
C ASN A 259 39.88 9.85 24.57
N VAL A 260 40.60 10.45 23.62
CA VAL A 260 41.49 11.59 23.92
C VAL A 260 40.68 12.84 24.29
N MET A 261 39.60 13.11 23.56
CA MET A 261 38.74 14.27 23.81
C MET A 261 37.98 14.16 25.15
N ASN A 262 37.55 12.94 25.52
CA ASN A 262 36.75 12.66 26.71
C ASN A 262 37.61 12.12 27.86
N SER A 263 38.69 12.83 28.20
CA SER A 263 39.76 12.37 29.11
C SER A 263 39.34 11.84 30.49
N SER A 264 38.09 12.05 30.92
CA SER A 264 37.55 11.55 32.19
C SER A 264 36.89 10.16 32.10
N HIS A 265 36.50 9.68 30.91
CA HIS A 265 35.79 8.41 30.74
C HIS A 265 36.29 7.66 29.50
N LYS A 266 36.92 6.49 29.73
CA LYS A 266 37.39 5.63 28.65
C LYS A 266 36.24 4.76 28.12
N THR A 267 35.94 4.89 26.83
CA THR A 267 34.97 4.08 26.10
C THR A 267 35.70 2.97 25.33
N HIS A 268 35.08 1.78 25.25
CA HIS A 268 35.65 0.60 24.58
C HIS A 268 35.05 0.32 23.21
N GLY A 269 33.97 1.01 22.85
CA GLY A 269 33.29 0.90 21.56
C GLY A 269 32.04 1.78 21.53
N PHE A 270 31.53 2.05 20.33
CA PHE A 270 30.29 2.81 20.12
C PHE A 270 29.58 2.30 18.86
N PRO A 271 28.24 2.35 18.80
CA PRO A 271 27.48 1.90 17.63
C PRO A 271 27.65 2.88 16.45
N LEU A 272 27.56 2.39 15.21
CA LEU A 272 27.63 3.18 13.98
C LEU A 272 26.63 4.34 13.98
N THR A 273 25.44 4.16 14.56
CA THR A 273 24.43 5.20 14.72
C THR A 273 24.95 6.45 15.46
N SER A 274 25.97 6.31 16.31
CA SER A 274 26.62 7.45 16.99
C SER A 274 27.36 8.38 16.05
N LEU A 275 27.70 7.94 14.83
CA LEU A 275 28.33 8.78 13.81
C LEU A 275 27.49 10.05 13.52
N ARG A 276 26.17 9.98 13.72
CA ARG A 276 25.26 11.13 13.64
C ARG A 276 25.66 12.27 14.58
N MET A 277 26.20 11.97 15.75
CA MET A 277 26.64 12.99 16.72
C MET A 277 27.89 13.74 16.26
N PHE A 278 28.78 13.07 15.55
CA PHE A 278 30.07 13.64 15.13
C PHE A 278 29.97 14.37 13.78
N MET A 279 28.97 14.01 12.97
CA MET A 279 28.73 14.56 11.63
C MET A 279 28.58 16.08 11.56
N ASP A 280 28.13 16.72 12.63
CA ASP A 280 27.95 18.19 12.71
C ASP A 280 28.93 18.86 13.66
N MET A 281 29.86 18.10 14.26
CA MET A 281 30.86 18.66 15.15
C MET A 281 31.85 19.52 14.35
N ARG A 282 32.01 20.77 14.78
CA ARG A 282 32.88 21.77 14.17
C ARG A 282 34.12 22.01 15.04
N GLY A 283 35.23 22.30 14.39
CA GLY A 283 36.45 22.77 15.03
C GLY A 283 36.37 24.25 15.38
N LYS A 284 37.55 24.88 15.51
CA LYS A 284 37.67 26.31 15.85
C LYS A 284 37.07 27.22 14.77
N THR A 285 37.06 26.77 13.51
CA THR A 285 36.46 27.49 12.39
C THR A 285 35.21 26.77 11.91
N THR A 286 34.25 27.52 11.37
CA THR A 286 32.98 26.95 10.91
C THR A 286 33.11 26.06 9.68
N ASP A 287 34.18 26.22 8.91
CA ASP A 287 34.48 25.46 7.69
C ASP A 287 35.28 24.17 7.96
N PHE A 288 35.75 23.95 9.19
CA PHE A 288 36.51 22.76 9.56
C PHE A 288 35.67 21.86 10.47
N THR A 289 35.22 20.72 9.95
CA THR A 289 34.38 19.76 10.68
C THR A 289 35.18 18.58 11.18
N PHE A 290 34.57 17.71 11.99
CA PHE A 290 35.20 16.46 12.42
C PHE A 290 35.62 15.57 11.24
N SER A 291 34.82 15.52 10.17
CA SER A 291 35.22 14.81 8.95
C SER A 291 36.50 15.37 8.33
N HIS A 292 36.69 16.70 8.32
CA HIS A 292 37.94 17.31 7.86
C HIS A 292 39.12 16.91 8.75
N PHE A 293 38.91 16.92 10.07
CA PHE A 293 39.93 16.47 11.01
C PHE A 293 40.36 15.03 10.78
N LEU A 294 39.38 14.12 10.61
CA LEU A 294 39.65 12.71 10.31
C LEU A 294 40.43 12.55 9.01
N VAL A 295 40.03 13.24 7.93
CA VAL A 295 40.75 13.16 6.64
C VAL A 295 42.20 13.61 6.80
N VAL A 296 42.46 14.80 7.39
CA VAL A 296 43.84 15.29 7.60
C VAL A 296 44.66 14.30 8.41
N MET A 297 44.09 13.72 9.47
CA MET A 297 44.78 12.72 10.29
C MET A 297 45.10 11.45 9.50
N LEU A 298 44.13 10.93 8.74
CA LEU A 298 44.30 9.71 7.97
C LEU A 298 45.28 9.89 6.82
N GLU A 299 45.32 11.06 6.16
CA GLU A 299 46.33 11.36 5.15
C GLU A 299 47.76 11.27 5.68
N GLU A 300 47.97 11.55 6.97
CA GLU A 300 49.28 11.45 7.61
C GLU A 300 49.58 10.02 8.12
N LYS A 301 48.57 9.34 8.69
CA LYS A 301 48.78 8.08 9.42
C LYS A 301 48.45 6.83 8.61
N ASP A 302 47.36 6.85 7.85
CA ASP A 302 46.87 5.69 7.09
C ASP A 302 46.01 6.14 5.88
N PRO A 303 46.64 6.54 4.76
CA PRO A 303 45.94 7.15 3.63
C PRO A 303 44.96 6.20 2.93
N GLU A 304 45.14 4.89 3.05
CA GLU A 304 44.30 3.90 2.37
C GLU A 304 42.87 3.91 2.93
N ILE A 305 42.71 4.19 4.24
CA ILE A 305 41.40 4.25 4.91
C ILE A 305 40.50 5.32 4.30
N ILE A 306 41.04 6.39 3.71
CA ILE A 306 40.25 7.47 3.07
C ILE A 306 39.31 6.90 1.99
N LYS A 307 39.67 5.76 1.39
CA LYS A 307 38.89 5.08 0.35
C LYS A 307 37.67 4.31 0.89
N TRP A 308 37.42 4.30 2.21
CA TRP A 308 36.32 3.53 2.83
C TRP A 308 34.94 3.81 2.20
N THR A 309 34.71 5.02 1.66
CA THR A 309 33.45 5.37 1.01
C THR A 309 33.26 4.72 -0.37
N GLY A 310 34.32 4.17 -0.96
CA GLY A 310 34.30 3.59 -2.32
C GLY A 310 33.46 2.32 -2.45
N THR A 311 33.17 1.63 -1.35
CA THR A 311 32.31 0.43 -1.32
C THR A 311 30.93 0.71 -0.73
N MET A 312 30.57 1.99 -0.52
CA MET A 312 29.31 2.36 0.17
C MET A 312 28.15 2.67 -0.79
N ASP A 313 28.32 2.49 -2.11
CA ASP A 313 27.30 2.85 -3.10
C ASP A 313 25.98 2.08 -2.92
N SER A 314 26.04 0.79 -2.58
CA SER A 314 24.87 -0.03 -2.25
C SER A 314 24.15 0.48 -0.99
N VAL A 315 24.91 0.80 0.06
CA VAL A 315 24.40 1.38 1.30
C VAL A 315 23.73 2.73 1.05
N ILE A 316 24.30 3.57 0.18
CA ILE A 316 23.74 4.87 -0.20
C ILE A 316 22.41 4.70 -0.93
N ARG A 317 22.30 3.74 -1.87
CA ARG A 317 21.02 3.43 -2.56
C ARG A 317 19.96 2.88 -1.60
N CYS A 318 20.37 2.08 -0.62
CA CYS A 318 19.46 1.45 0.34
C CYS A 318 19.02 2.36 1.50
N LYS A 319 19.48 3.63 1.56
CA LYS A 319 19.23 4.51 2.71
C LYS A 319 17.74 4.72 3.04
N ASP A 320 16.88 4.62 2.03
CA ASP A 320 15.43 4.83 2.17
C ASP A 320 14.63 3.51 2.22
N ILE A 321 15.31 2.35 2.13
CA ILE A 321 14.66 1.03 2.06
C ILE A 321 14.56 0.41 3.47
N ASN A 322 13.33 0.08 3.88
CA ASN A 322 13.04 -0.56 5.16
C ASN A 322 12.75 -2.05 4.99
N ILE A 323 13.60 -2.92 5.57
CA ILE A 323 13.45 -4.38 5.52
C ILE A 323 12.08 -4.82 6.05
N LYS A 324 11.57 -4.25 7.14
CA LYS A 324 10.26 -4.64 7.70
C LYS A 324 9.11 -4.31 6.74
N ALA A 325 9.17 -3.16 6.08
CA ALA A 325 8.17 -2.79 5.08
C ALA A 325 8.20 -3.75 3.88
N LEU A 326 9.39 -4.12 3.44
CA LEU A 326 9.58 -5.07 2.34
C LEU A 326 9.10 -6.49 2.69
N VAL A 327 9.28 -6.92 3.95
CA VAL A 327 8.69 -8.18 4.46
C VAL A 327 7.17 -8.13 4.38
N THR A 328 6.55 -7.01 4.77
CA THR A 328 5.09 -6.83 4.61
C THR A 328 4.66 -6.86 3.15
N GLU A 329 5.45 -6.32 2.23
CA GLU A 329 5.18 -6.40 0.78
C GLU A 329 5.21 -7.85 0.27
N VAL A 330 6.18 -8.66 0.72
CA VAL A 330 6.24 -10.10 0.42
C VAL A 330 4.98 -10.83 0.95
N GLU A 331 4.49 -10.47 2.15
CA GLU A 331 3.25 -11.04 2.70
C GLU A 331 2.01 -10.67 1.88
N VAL A 332 1.95 -9.43 1.38
CA VAL A 332 0.88 -8.97 0.48
C VAL A 332 0.92 -9.75 -0.83
N LEU A 333 2.10 -9.90 -1.44
CA LEU A 333 2.29 -10.73 -2.64
C LEU A 333 1.84 -12.18 -2.43
N LYS A 334 2.19 -12.78 -1.29
CA LYS A 334 1.73 -14.13 -0.93
C LYS A 334 0.20 -14.21 -0.83
N SER A 335 -0.43 -13.19 -0.26
CA SER A 335 -1.89 -13.08 -0.20
C SER A 335 -2.50 -12.98 -1.59
N ASP A 336 -1.91 -12.18 -2.47
CA ASP A 336 -2.37 -12.00 -3.85
C ASP A 336 -2.21 -13.27 -4.69
N LEU A 337 -1.11 -14.00 -4.53
CA LEU A 337 -0.94 -15.33 -5.12
C LEU A 337 -2.02 -16.31 -4.64
N THR A 338 -2.37 -16.26 -3.35
CA THR A 338 -3.44 -17.08 -2.77
C THR A 338 -4.81 -16.72 -3.38
N LYS A 339 -5.09 -15.43 -3.59
CA LYS A 339 -6.30 -14.97 -4.29
C LYS A 339 -6.32 -15.45 -5.73
N LEU A 340 -5.21 -15.34 -6.45
CA LEU A 340 -5.07 -15.82 -7.83
C LEU A 340 -5.35 -17.33 -7.93
N LYS A 341 -4.76 -18.13 -7.04
CA LYS A 341 -5.01 -19.58 -6.94
C LYS A 341 -6.48 -19.90 -6.65
N LYS A 342 -7.11 -19.17 -5.72
CA LYS A 342 -8.52 -19.35 -5.37
C LYS A 342 -9.44 -19.01 -6.55
N ASN A 343 -9.19 -17.89 -7.23
CA ASN A 343 -9.98 -17.44 -8.37
C ASN A 343 -9.86 -18.41 -9.55
N LEU A 344 -8.64 -18.88 -9.85
CA LEU A 344 -8.42 -19.88 -10.90
C LEU A 344 -9.12 -21.20 -10.58
N LYS A 345 -9.01 -21.68 -9.33
CA LYS A 345 -9.73 -22.90 -8.88
C LYS A 345 -11.24 -22.73 -8.98
N HIS A 346 -11.77 -21.57 -8.60
CA HIS A 346 -13.19 -21.26 -8.71
C HIS A 346 -13.64 -21.34 -10.18
N LEU A 347 -12.91 -20.67 -11.08
CA LEU A 347 -13.23 -20.65 -12.51
C LEU A 347 -13.21 -22.07 -13.11
N LYS A 348 -12.17 -22.87 -12.82
CA LYS A 348 -12.09 -24.30 -13.22
C LYS A 348 -13.24 -25.14 -12.71
N SER A 349 -13.75 -24.86 -11.50
CA SER A 349 -14.88 -25.62 -10.93
C SER A 349 -16.23 -25.32 -11.59
N LYS A 350 -16.36 -24.09 -12.12
CA LYS A 350 -17.60 -23.55 -12.69
C LYS A 350 -17.72 -23.84 -14.17
N ILE A 351 -16.64 -23.68 -14.93
CA ILE A 351 -16.61 -23.98 -16.37
C ILE A 351 -16.51 -25.49 -16.57
N LYS A 352 -17.65 -26.16 -16.82
CA LYS A 352 -17.71 -27.62 -16.99
C LYS A 352 -17.30 -28.10 -18.39
N LYS A 353 -17.51 -27.27 -19.41
CA LYS A 353 -17.22 -27.56 -20.82
C LYS A 353 -16.56 -26.33 -21.45
N PRO A 354 -15.26 -26.10 -21.19
CA PRO A 354 -14.56 -24.95 -21.76
C PRO A 354 -14.49 -25.06 -23.28
N ASN A 355 -14.63 -23.94 -23.98
CA ASN A 355 -14.25 -23.87 -25.39
C ASN A 355 -12.70 -23.86 -25.55
N GLU A 356 -12.20 -23.82 -26.79
CA GLU A 356 -10.76 -23.84 -27.08
C GLU A 356 -10.02 -22.66 -26.42
N MET A 357 -10.55 -21.44 -26.54
CA MET A 357 -9.98 -20.23 -25.95
C MET A 357 -9.96 -20.30 -24.42
N GLU A 358 -11.02 -20.81 -23.80
CA GLU A 358 -11.08 -20.97 -22.34
C GLU A 358 -10.13 -22.06 -21.85
N THR A 359 -9.98 -23.14 -22.61
CA THR A 359 -9.03 -24.22 -22.30
C THR A 359 -7.60 -23.70 -22.34
N ASP A 360 -7.24 -22.95 -23.38
CA ASP A 360 -5.93 -22.33 -23.52
C ASP A 360 -5.66 -21.34 -22.38
N PHE A 361 -6.61 -20.45 -22.07
CA PHE A 361 -6.51 -19.52 -20.94
C PHE A 361 -6.26 -20.24 -19.61
N LEU A 362 -7.08 -21.25 -19.28
CA LEU A 362 -6.97 -21.99 -18.01
C LEU A 362 -5.64 -22.75 -17.90
N HIS A 363 -5.13 -23.27 -19.03
CA HIS A 363 -3.84 -23.95 -19.08
C HIS A 363 -2.69 -22.96 -18.87
N LYS A 364 -2.66 -21.85 -19.63
CA LYS A 364 -1.63 -20.82 -19.50
C LYS A 364 -1.64 -20.14 -18.12
N ALA A 365 -2.82 -19.85 -17.57
CA ALA A 365 -2.96 -19.27 -16.23
C ALA A 365 -2.46 -20.23 -15.15
N GLN A 366 -2.70 -21.54 -15.32
CA GLN A 366 -2.15 -22.55 -14.42
C GLN A 366 -0.63 -22.65 -14.52
N HIS A 367 -0.06 -22.57 -15.72
CA HIS A 367 1.39 -22.56 -15.90
C HIS A 367 2.02 -21.36 -15.21
N LYS A 368 1.48 -20.16 -15.43
CA LYS A 368 1.93 -18.92 -14.77
C LYS A 368 1.81 -19.00 -13.25
N LEU A 369 0.73 -19.59 -12.73
CA LEU A 369 0.57 -19.80 -11.29
C LEU A 369 1.70 -20.68 -10.71
N VAL A 370 2.12 -21.74 -11.41
CA VAL A 370 3.25 -22.58 -10.95
C VAL A 370 4.56 -21.81 -10.99
N GLU A 371 4.81 -21.01 -12.03
CA GLU A 371 5.98 -20.11 -12.07
C GLU A 371 5.97 -19.14 -10.88
N PHE A 372 4.83 -18.50 -10.60
CA PHE A 372 4.69 -17.56 -9.50
C PHE A 372 4.85 -18.23 -8.13
N GLU A 373 4.33 -19.45 -7.94
CA GLU A 373 4.55 -20.23 -6.71
C GLU A 373 6.05 -20.50 -6.49
N ASN A 374 6.80 -20.86 -7.53
CA ASN A 374 8.23 -21.07 -7.43
C ASN A 374 8.99 -19.77 -7.11
N SER A 375 8.70 -18.70 -7.84
CA SER A 375 9.33 -17.39 -7.59
C SER A 375 9.02 -16.85 -6.20
N MET A 376 7.78 -17.01 -5.70
CA MET A 376 7.42 -16.61 -4.34
C MET A 376 8.15 -17.44 -3.29
N ASN A 377 8.33 -18.75 -3.50
CA ASN A 377 9.10 -19.58 -2.57
C ASN A 377 10.56 -19.13 -2.46
N SER A 378 11.17 -18.67 -3.57
CA SER A 378 12.52 -18.08 -3.54
C SER A 378 12.52 -16.73 -2.82
N LEU A 379 11.57 -15.86 -3.16
CA LEU A 379 11.43 -14.53 -2.55
C LEU A 379 11.22 -14.60 -1.02
N GLU A 380 10.43 -15.55 -0.53
CA GLU A 380 10.23 -15.78 0.91
C GLU A 380 11.53 -16.21 1.63
N LYS A 381 12.34 -17.04 0.97
CA LYS A 381 13.65 -17.45 1.49
C LYS A 381 14.62 -16.27 1.55
N GLU A 382 14.69 -15.47 0.49
CA GLU A 382 15.51 -14.26 0.43
C GLU A 382 15.08 -13.25 1.50
N SER A 383 13.77 -13.03 1.65
CA SER A 383 13.18 -12.17 2.69
C SER A 383 13.53 -12.65 4.11
N THR A 384 13.52 -13.96 4.36
CA THR A 384 13.95 -14.52 5.66
C THR A 384 15.46 -14.39 5.86
N ASN A 385 16.23 -14.60 4.79
CA ASN A 385 17.68 -14.49 4.82
C ASN A 385 18.12 -13.05 5.10
N ILE A 386 17.54 -12.05 4.44
CA ILE A 386 17.94 -10.65 4.65
C ILE A 386 17.63 -10.17 6.08
N GLN A 387 16.52 -10.60 6.67
CA GLN A 387 16.21 -10.31 8.08
C GLN A 387 17.27 -10.90 9.01
N THR A 388 17.75 -12.10 8.71
CA THR A 388 18.81 -12.77 9.48
C THR A 388 20.17 -12.12 9.30
N THR A 389 20.53 -11.83 8.05
CA THR A 389 21.77 -11.11 7.70
C THR A 389 21.81 -9.76 8.39
N TYR A 390 20.73 -8.99 8.34
CA TYR A 390 20.66 -7.68 8.97
C TYR A 390 20.74 -7.76 10.50
N ARG A 391 20.09 -8.75 11.13
CA ARG A 391 20.22 -8.97 12.58
C ARG A 391 21.67 -9.25 12.99
N HIS A 392 22.37 -10.13 12.26
CA HIS A 392 23.77 -10.41 12.52
C HIS A 392 24.67 -9.20 12.24
N LEU A 393 24.28 -8.34 11.29
CA LEU A 393 24.97 -7.08 11.01
C LEU A 393 24.85 -6.11 12.20
N LEU A 394 23.65 -5.98 12.77
CA LEU A 394 23.42 -5.19 13.97
C LEU A 394 24.24 -5.71 15.15
N GLU A 395 24.23 -7.03 15.39
CA GLU A 395 25.03 -7.66 16.44
C GLU A 395 26.54 -7.42 16.23
N TYR A 396 27.02 -7.54 15.00
CA TYR A 396 28.43 -7.34 14.66
C TYR A 396 28.91 -5.91 14.97
N PHE A 397 28.08 -4.89 14.71
CA PHE A 397 28.41 -3.50 15.00
C PHE A 397 27.95 -3.01 16.38
N GLY A 398 27.39 -3.90 17.22
CA GLY A 398 26.89 -3.53 18.55
C GLY A 398 25.68 -2.59 18.54
N GLU A 399 24.88 -2.63 17.48
CA GLU A 399 23.65 -1.85 17.34
C GLU A 399 22.48 -2.47 18.12
N VAL A 400 21.45 -1.66 18.37
CA VAL A 400 20.21 -2.16 18.98
C VAL A 400 19.50 -3.07 17.98
N SER A 401 19.08 -4.26 18.42
CA SER A 401 18.45 -5.27 17.56
C SER A 401 17.13 -4.84 16.90
N SER A 402 16.48 -3.80 17.41
CA SER A 402 15.26 -3.22 16.86
C SER A 402 15.48 -2.11 15.84
N LEU A 403 16.73 -1.69 15.61
CA LEU A 403 17.10 -0.59 14.72
C LEU A 403 16.58 -0.84 13.29
N PRO A 404 15.86 0.13 12.68
CA PRO A 404 15.43 0.02 11.29
C PRO A 404 16.60 0.11 10.29
N SER A 405 16.55 -0.68 9.21
CA SER A 405 17.59 -0.70 8.16
C SER A 405 17.83 0.65 7.51
N ASN A 406 16.75 1.35 7.17
CA ASN A 406 16.83 2.68 6.57
C ASN A 406 17.50 3.70 7.51
N GLU A 407 17.34 3.56 8.83
CA GLU A 407 17.98 4.46 9.78
C GLU A 407 19.50 4.24 9.83
N LEU A 408 19.95 2.98 9.94
CA LEU A 408 21.37 2.64 9.91
C LEU A 408 22.02 3.10 8.60
N PHE A 409 21.42 2.72 7.47
CA PHE A 409 21.94 3.06 6.14
C PHE A 409 21.92 4.56 5.87
N SER A 410 20.92 5.30 6.36
CA SER A 410 20.90 6.76 6.30
C SER A 410 22.06 7.39 7.07
N VAL A 411 22.34 6.95 8.30
CA VAL A 411 23.47 7.49 9.07
C VAL A 411 24.80 7.29 8.33
N LEU A 412 25.02 6.10 7.79
CA LEU A 412 26.24 5.76 7.05
C LEU A 412 26.34 6.51 5.72
N SER A 413 25.23 6.64 5.00
CA SER A 413 25.13 7.39 3.75
C SER A 413 25.47 8.87 3.97
N ASP A 414 24.87 9.50 4.97
CA ASP A 414 25.11 10.89 5.32
C ASP A 414 26.57 11.11 5.74
N PHE A 415 27.13 10.20 6.54
CA PHE A 415 28.52 10.27 6.97
C PHE A 415 29.48 10.12 5.79
N ALA A 416 29.24 9.15 4.89
CA ALA A 416 30.04 8.95 3.69
C ALA A 416 30.00 10.17 2.77
N VAL A 417 28.83 10.80 2.58
CA VAL A 417 28.70 12.03 1.79
C VAL A 417 29.48 13.18 2.41
N LYS A 418 29.35 13.40 3.73
CA LYS A 418 30.10 14.44 4.44
C LYS A 418 31.61 14.19 4.43
N PHE A 419 32.03 12.93 4.54
CA PHE A 419 33.44 12.55 4.49
C PHE A 419 34.04 12.81 3.11
N ARG A 420 33.37 12.36 2.02
CA ARG A 420 33.82 12.66 0.64
C ARG A 420 33.96 14.15 0.39
N LYS A 421 32.98 14.95 0.82
CA LYS A 421 33.05 16.40 0.71
C LYS A 421 34.26 16.99 1.46
N ALA A 422 34.55 16.51 2.67
CA ALA A 422 35.70 16.96 3.43
C ALA A 422 37.03 16.61 2.73
N THR A 423 37.12 15.42 2.12
CA THR A 423 38.27 15.03 1.28
C THR A 423 38.47 15.98 0.11
N GLU A 424 37.41 16.25 -0.65
CA GLU A 424 37.44 17.19 -1.78
C GLU A 424 37.84 18.62 -1.35
N ASP A 425 37.33 19.07 -0.20
CA ASP A 425 37.63 20.39 0.36
C ASP A 425 39.11 20.52 0.77
N ILE A 426 39.70 19.47 1.34
CA ILE A 426 41.12 19.41 1.71
C ILE A 426 42.00 19.37 0.46
N ASP A 427 41.69 18.52 -0.51
CA ASP A 427 42.42 18.44 -1.78
C ASP A 427 42.40 19.76 -2.55
N ARG A 428 41.25 20.46 -2.51
CA ARG A 428 41.11 21.78 -3.12
C ARG A 428 41.98 22.81 -2.39
N LYS A 429 41.99 22.83 -1.06
CA LYS A 429 42.83 23.74 -0.26
C LYS A 429 44.33 23.51 -0.53
N LYS A 430 44.78 22.25 -0.61
CA LYS A 430 46.17 21.90 -0.95
C LYS A 430 46.57 22.41 -2.33
N ARG A 431 45.73 22.17 -3.35
CA ARG A 431 45.98 22.66 -4.71
C ARG A 431 46.13 24.18 -4.78
N TYR A 432 45.28 24.93 -4.08
CA TYR A 432 45.40 26.40 -4.02
C TYR A 432 46.68 26.86 -3.32
N GLN A 433 47.13 26.18 -2.28
CA GLN A 433 48.38 26.51 -1.59
C GLN A 433 49.60 26.26 -2.49
N THR A 434 49.63 25.15 -3.22
CA THR A 434 50.67 24.85 -4.20
C THR A 434 50.73 25.90 -5.32
N LEU A 435 49.59 26.30 -5.88
CA LEU A 435 49.51 27.33 -6.94
C LEU A 435 49.88 28.74 -6.47
N ARG A 436 49.84 29.02 -5.17
CA ARG A 436 50.25 30.32 -4.59
C ARG A 436 51.76 30.38 -4.31
N HIS A 437 52.46 29.25 -4.41
CA HIS A 437 53.92 29.16 -4.24
C HIS A 437 54.67 29.08 -5.56
N PHE A 438 53.94 29.01 -6.67
CA PHE A 438 54.40 29.37 -8.02
C PHE A 438 53.92 30.79 -8.34
#